data_AF-A0A060SC15-F1
#
_entry.id   AF-A0A060SC15-F1
#
_cell.length_a   1.000
_cell.length_b   1.000
_cell.length_c   1.000
_cell.angle_alpha   90.00
_cell.angle_beta   90.00
_cell.angle_gamma   90.00
#
_symmetry.space_group_name_H-M   'P 1'
#
loop_
_entity.id
_entity.type
_entity.pdbx_description
1 polymer ?
#
loop_
_entity_poly.entity_id
_entity_poly.type
_entity_poly.pdbx_seq_one_letter_code
_entity_poly.pdbx_strand_id
1 'polypeptide(L)'
;MRNTHTPPPHLTPYFPEYSQDVTDSRRALLDGSISAIVGGRSPLLKAKEEWPRCKTPECNHYLVPYIQISLSSTRTPEEFRQYLSPIDAEGTTLFQLFVCAKVTNGGTCFEEWTGCHMEGESWLVRKVHFAADGRDVEDDAHYNDVRAAMETEDDGEEEVIDIPEQVVSTWKAGPFERDVEDLWCSSDEEEEGDGVHESEGGDEENEDPRAGGVHNPHKTLKLLGYPLTGKYYSTTSPNGMGNCESGNGGPHCNWRCLIQLGTRVDDNPMYSAGNIFLNQCIQHPDSFESAISGTW
;
A
#
# COMPACT_ATOMS: atom_id res chain seq x y z
N MET A 1 11.17 -25.40 22.52
CA MET A 1 9.70 -25.49 22.58
C MET A 1 9.19 -25.21 21.18
N ARG A 2 8.43 -26.12 20.58
CA ARG A 2 7.90 -25.93 19.22
C ARG A 2 6.87 -24.81 19.28
N ASN A 3 7.13 -23.68 18.61
CA ASN A 3 6.09 -22.69 18.35
C ASN A 3 4.99 -23.39 17.57
N THR A 4 3.83 -23.54 18.20
CA THR A 4 2.61 -23.95 17.52
C THR A 4 2.19 -22.77 16.65
N HIS A 5 2.75 -22.68 15.44
CA HIS A 5 2.26 -21.78 14.41
C HIS A 5 0.81 -22.16 14.14
N THR A 6 -0.10 -21.34 14.67
CA THR A 6 -1.48 -21.38 14.20
C THR A 6 -1.42 -20.94 12.75
N PRO A 7 -1.97 -21.70 11.80
CA PRO A 7 -1.95 -21.30 10.40
C PRO A 7 -2.58 -19.91 10.30
N PRO A 8 -1.96 -18.99 9.56
CA PRO A 8 -2.45 -17.64 9.42
C PRO A 8 -3.90 -17.67 8.89
N PRO A 9 -4.77 -16.78 9.39
CA PRO A 9 -6.20 -16.85 9.09
C PRO A 9 -6.44 -16.55 7.61
N HIS A 10 -7.26 -17.36 6.92
CA HIS A 10 -7.68 -17.06 5.55
C HIS A 10 -8.16 -15.61 5.43
N LEU A 11 -7.56 -14.86 4.50
CA LEU A 11 -7.94 -13.49 4.22
C LEU A 11 -8.74 -13.43 2.92
N THR A 12 -9.82 -12.65 2.94
CA THR A 12 -10.58 -12.33 1.73
C THR A 12 -9.95 -11.09 1.09
N PRO A 13 -9.37 -11.16 -0.12
CA PRO A 13 -9.00 -9.96 -0.84
C PRO A 13 -10.25 -9.23 -1.34
N TYR A 14 -10.20 -7.90 -1.36
CA TYR A 14 -11.29 -7.06 -1.86
C TYR A 14 -10.78 -6.11 -2.95
N PHE A 15 -11.50 -6.06 -4.08
CA PHE A 15 -11.15 -5.29 -5.26
C PHE A 15 -12.10 -4.11 -5.44
N PRO A 16 -11.62 -2.93 -5.89
CA PRO A 16 -12.45 -1.73 -5.99
C PRO A 16 -13.52 -1.86 -7.09
N GLU A 17 -14.73 -1.39 -6.81
CA GLU A 17 -15.75 -1.12 -7.83
C GLU A 17 -15.89 0.40 -8.02
N TYR A 18 -15.27 0.89 -9.09
CA TYR A 18 -15.20 2.31 -9.41
C TYR A 18 -16.54 2.87 -9.90
N SER A 19 -16.81 4.14 -9.58
CA SER A 19 -17.98 4.90 -10.05
C SER A 19 -17.56 6.23 -10.67
N GLN A 20 -18.29 6.65 -11.70
CA GLN A 20 -18.15 7.97 -12.33
C GLN A 20 -19.32 8.91 -11.95
N ASP A 21 -20.32 8.42 -11.22
CA ASP A 21 -21.59 9.12 -10.96
C ASP A 21 -21.55 9.98 -9.68
N VAL A 22 -20.36 10.41 -9.24
CA VAL A 22 -20.17 11.15 -7.99
C VAL A 22 -19.62 12.54 -8.29
N THR A 23 -20.45 13.55 -8.03
CA THR A 23 -20.11 14.95 -8.32
C THR A 23 -19.26 15.61 -7.23
N ASP A 24 -19.42 15.18 -5.99
CA ASP A 24 -18.67 15.67 -4.82
C ASP A 24 -18.14 14.47 -4.04
N SER A 25 -16.99 13.97 -4.46
CA SER A 25 -16.35 12.77 -3.91
C SER A 25 -15.97 12.96 -2.45
N ARG A 26 -15.47 14.14 -2.06
CA ARG A 26 -15.07 14.45 -0.69
C ARG A 26 -16.23 14.41 0.28
N ARG A 27 -17.35 15.04 -0.07
CA ARG A 27 -18.56 14.97 0.76
C ARG A 27 -19.11 13.55 0.82
N ALA A 28 -19.13 12.84 -0.31
CA ALA A 28 -19.58 11.45 -0.35
C ALA A 28 -18.69 10.51 0.48
N LEU A 29 -17.39 10.81 0.61
CA LEU A 29 -16.47 10.06 1.46
C LEU A 29 -16.76 10.32 2.94
N LEU A 30 -17.03 11.57 3.30
CA LEU A 30 -17.38 11.99 4.66
C LEU A 30 -18.73 11.45 5.11
N ASP A 31 -19.76 11.44 4.27
CA ASP A 31 -21.08 10.90 4.62
C ASP A 31 -21.18 9.37 4.48
N GLY A 32 -20.13 8.74 3.95
CA GLY A 32 -20.03 7.29 3.77
C GLY A 32 -20.80 6.73 2.58
N SER A 33 -21.30 7.59 1.68
CA SER A 33 -21.96 7.20 0.42
C SER A 33 -21.02 6.53 -0.59
N ILE A 34 -19.71 6.73 -0.43
CA ILE A 34 -18.67 5.96 -1.11
C ILE A 34 -17.73 5.34 -0.08
N SER A 35 -16.92 4.38 -0.51
CA SER A 35 -15.98 3.71 0.38
C SER A 35 -14.61 4.38 0.38
N ALA A 36 -14.09 4.77 -0.79
CA ALA A 36 -12.77 5.37 -0.89
C ALA A 36 -12.61 6.31 -2.09
N ILE A 37 -11.58 7.15 -2.04
CA ILE A 37 -11.06 7.93 -3.15
C ILE A 37 -9.61 7.52 -3.37
N VAL A 38 -9.25 7.10 -4.58
CA VAL A 38 -7.87 6.88 -5.01
C VAL A 38 -7.39 8.13 -5.73
N GLY A 39 -6.19 8.59 -5.42
CA GLY A 39 -5.63 9.81 -6.00
C GLY A 39 -6.41 11.07 -5.66
N GLY A 40 -6.41 11.99 -6.63
CA GLY A 40 -7.11 13.26 -6.57
C GLY A 40 -6.24 14.40 -6.05
N ARG A 41 -6.77 15.62 -6.17
CA ARG A 41 -6.02 16.86 -5.92
C ARG A 41 -6.28 17.46 -4.54
N SER A 42 -7.27 16.96 -3.81
CA SER A 42 -7.75 17.58 -2.57
C SER A 42 -8.02 16.52 -1.51
N PRO A 43 -7.01 16.13 -0.72
CA PRO A 43 -7.21 15.25 0.43
C PRO A 43 -8.08 15.93 1.48
N LEU A 44 -8.80 15.14 2.27
CA LEU A 44 -9.48 15.65 3.46
C LEU A 44 -8.44 15.86 4.57
N LEU A 45 -8.19 17.12 4.91
CA LEU A 45 -7.31 17.53 6.00
C LEU A 45 -8.13 18.20 7.10
N LYS A 46 -7.62 18.16 8.34
CA LYS A 46 -8.20 18.93 9.44
C LYS A 46 -8.02 20.42 9.22
N ALA A 47 -8.96 21.21 9.74
CA ALA A 47 -8.83 22.66 9.73
C ALA A 47 -7.51 23.10 10.40
N LYS A 48 -6.74 23.92 9.68
CA LYS A 48 -5.39 24.43 10.00
C LYS A 48 -4.30 23.37 10.03
N GLU A 49 -4.58 22.18 9.51
CA GLU A 49 -3.57 21.15 9.35
C GLU A 49 -2.65 21.50 8.18
N GLU A 50 -1.34 21.45 8.41
CA GLU A 50 -0.38 21.63 7.34
C GLU A 50 -0.43 20.45 6.36
N TRP A 51 -0.28 20.75 5.08
CA TRP A 51 -0.19 19.72 4.06
C TRP A 51 1.07 18.86 4.30
N PRO A 52 0.95 17.51 4.30
CA PRO A 52 2.07 16.64 4.62
C PRO A 52 3.21 16.76 3.60
N ARG A 53 4.46 16.82 4.07
CA ARG A 53 5.66 16.93 3.25
C ARG A 53 6.54 15.69 3.34
N CYS A 54 7.23 15.41 2.24
CA CYS A 54 8.30 14.42 2.16
C CYS A 54 9.44 14.83 3.09
N LYS A 55 9.95 13.89 3.88
CA LYS A 55 11.05 14.11 4.82
C LYS A 55 12.39 13.59 4.31
N THR A 56 12.48 13.18 3.04
CA THR A 56 13.77 12.85 2.44
C THR A 56 14.58 14.14 2.26
N PRO A 57 15.88 14.18 2.64
CA PRO A 57 16.66 15.42 2.72
C PRO A 57 16.71 16.26 1.45
N GLU A 58 16.67 15.62 0.27
CA GLU A 58 16.83 16.27 -1.04
C GLU A 58 15.49 16.58 -1.74
N CYS A 59 14.36 16.16 -1.17
CA CYS A 59 13.05 16.33 -1.80
C CYS A 59 12.24 17.47 -1.16
N ASN A 60 11.85 17.31 0.11
CA ASN A 60 10.95 18.22 0.84
C ASN A 60 9.65 18.63 0.11
N HIS A 61 9.26 17.91 -0.93
CA HIS A 61 8.06 18.17 -1.72
C HIS A 61 6.80 17.77 -0.95
N TYR A 62 5.67 18.37 -1.30
CA TYR A 62 4.38 17.93 -0.76
C TYR A 62 4.06 16.48 -1.14
N LEU A 63 3.52 15.71 -0.19
CA LEU A 63 3.01 14.37 -0.45
C LEU A 63 1.63 14.47 -1.12
N VAL A 64 1.38 13.66 -2.14
CA VAL A 64 0.07 13.59 -2.81
C VAL A 64 -0.77 12.47 -2.18
N PRO A 65 -2.11 12.59 -2.15
CA PRO A 65 -2.94 11.49 -1.68
C PRO A 65 -2.88 10.31 -2.65
N TYR A 66 -2.57 9.12 -2.14
CA TYR A 66 -2.68 7.89 -2.91
C TYR A 66 -4.06 7.26 -2.74
N ILE A 67 -4.53 7.11 -1.49
CA ILE A 67 -5.88 6.60 -1.20
C ILE A 67 -6.40 7.12 0.14
N GLN A 68 -7.70 7.40 0.18
CA GLN A 68 -8.45 7.77 1.38
C GLN A 68 -9.66 6.84 1.51
N ILE A 69 -9.72 6.02 2.55
CA ILE A 69 -10.77 5.00 2.78
C ILE A 69 -11.60 5.41 3.99
N SER A 70 -12.93 5.47 3.84
CA SER A 70 -13.85 5.68 4.95
C SER A 70 -14.01 4.40 5.76
N LEU A 71 -13.41 4.36 6.95
CA LEU A 71 -13.59 3.28 7.91
C LEU A 71 -14.96 3.32 8.60
N SER A 72 -15.67 4.45 8.54
CA SER A 72 -17.03 4.57 9.07
C SER A 72 -18.10 4.10 8.05
N SER A 73 -17.77 3.96 6.77
CA SER A 73 -18.72 3.52 5.74
C SER A 73 -18.96 2.00 5.80
N THR A 74 -20.23 1.60 5.66
CA THR A 74 -20.61 0.19 5.46
C THR A 74 -20.25 -0.36 4.09
N ARG A 75 -19.85 0.51 3.15
CA ARG A 75 -19.32 0.12 1.83
C ARG A 75 -17.88 -0.36 1.90
N THR A 76 -17.18 -0.07 2.99
CA THR A 76 -15.84 -0.59 3.28
C THR A 76 -15.95 -1.97 3.95
N PRO A 77 -15.25 -3.01 3.45
CA PRO A 77 -15.34 -4.36 3.99
C PRO A 77 -15.17 -4.40 5.50
N GLU A 78 -16.07 -5.10 6.19
CA GLU A 78 -16.03 -5.20 7.64
C GLU A 78 -14.72 -5.83 8.15
N GLU A 79 -14.23 -6.85 7.47
CA GLU A 79 -12.95 -7.52 7.76
C GLU A 79 -11.78 -6.51 7.75
N PHE A 80 -11.74 -5.62 6.76
CA PHE A 80 -10.71 -4.57 6.67
C PHE A 80 -10.83 -3.57 7.83
N ARG A 81 -12.05 -3.15 8.16
CA ARG A 81 -12.33 -2.23 9.28
C ARG A 81 -11.95 -2.81 10.64
N GLN A 82 -12.12 -4.12 10.83
CA GLN A 82 -11.74 -4.80 12.08
C GLN A 82 -10.22 -4.73 12.32
N TYR A 83 -9.40 -4.81 11.28
CA TYR A 83 -7.94 -4.67 11.41
C TYR A 83 -7.45 -3.26 11.73
N LEU A 84 -8.30 -2.25 11.51
CA LEU A 84 -7.97 -0.84 11.76
C LEU A 84 -8.70 -0.25 12.97
N SER A 85 -9.37 -1.10 13.75
CA SER A 85 -10.06 -0.71 14.98
C SER A 85 -9.11 -0.15 16.05
N PRO A 86 -9.62 0.65 17.01
CA PRO A 86 -11.01 1.12 17.13
C PRO A 86 -11.36 2.20 16.10
N ILE A 87 -12.62 2.21 15.68
CA ILE A 87 -13.20 3.25 14.81
C ILE A 87 -14.23 4.00 15.64
N ASP A 88 -14.13 5.34 15.66
CA ASP A 88 -15.11 6.16 16.35
C ASP A 88 -16.47 6.06 15.64
N ALA A 89 -17.53 5.85 16.43
CA ALA A 89 -18.89 5.70 15.94
C ALA A 89 -19.56 7.06 15.64
N GLU A 90 -19.08 8.15 16.25
CA GLU A 90 -19.66 9.48 16.09
C GLU A 90 -18.87 10.30 15.06
N GLY A 91 -19.32 10.32 13.80
CA GLY A 91 -18.63 11.03 12.72
C GLY A 91 -17.92 10.05 11.79
N THR A 92 -16.84 10.53 11.14
CA THR A 92 -16.22 9.78 10.04
C THR A 92 -14.74 9.59 10.23
N THR A 93 -14.31 8.34 10.37
CA THR A 93 -12.90 7.98 10.44
C THR A 93 -12.39 7.58 9.06
N LEU A 94 -11.34 8.24 8.60
CA LEU A 94 -10.64 7.94 7.35
C LEU A 94 -9.29 7.27 7.64
N PHE A 95 -8.97 6.25 6.86
CA PHE A 95 -7.62 5.75 6.69
C PHE A 95 -7.02 6.43 5.46
N GLN A 96 -5.88 7.09 5.60
CA GLN A 96 -5.28 7.88 4.54
C GLN A 96 -3.84 7.43 4.29
N LEU A 97 -3.48 7.31 3.02
CA LEU A 97 -2.13 7.08 2.53
C LEU A 97 -1.73 8.22 1.61
N PHE A 98 -0.61 8.86 1.91
CA PHE A 98 0.05 9.88 1.11
C PHE A 98 1.43 9.40 0.71
N VAL A 99 1.88 9.80 -0.47
CA VAL A 99 3.16 9.37 -1.05
C VAL A 99 3.85 10.52 -1.77
N CYS A 100 5.18 10.47 -1.87
CA CYS A 100 5.96 11.43 -2.63
C CYS A 100 6.02 10.99 -4.10
N ALA A 101 5.24 11.67 -4.94
CA ALA A 101 5.16 11.40 -6.37
C ALA A 101 6.11 12.26 -7.21
N LYS A 102 7.09 12.93 -6.58
CA LYS A 102 8.16 13.65 -7.29
C LYS A 102 8.98 12.65 -8.09
N VAL A 103 9.13 12.87 -9.40
CA VAL A 103 9.94 12.03 -10.28
C VAL A 103 11.41 12.16 -9.92
N THR A 104 12.11 11.03 -9.93
CA THR A 104 13.55 10.92 -9.70
C THR A 104 14.16 10.04 -10.81
N ASN A 105 15.48 9.87 -10.80
CA ASN A 105 16.16 9.05 -11.80
C ASN A 105 15.75 7.57 -11.76
N GLY A 106 15.26 7.07 -10.62
CA GLY A 106 14.83 5.70 -10.39
C GLY A 106 13.32 5.47 -10.39
N GLY A 107 12.51 6.47 -10.78
CA GLY A 107 11.04 6.38 -10.78
C GLY A 107 10.43 7.54 -10.00
N THR A 108 9.83 7.24 -8.85
CA THR A 108 9.37 8.28 -7.91
C THR A 108 10.18 8.27 -6.62
N CYS A 109 10.18 9.40 -5.91
CA CYS A 109 10.81 9.51 -4.60
C CYS A 109 10.28 8.45 -3.61
N PHE A 110 8.98 8.12 -3.68
CA PHE A 110 8.40 7.03 -2.89
C PHE A 110 8.95 5.64 -3.24
N GLU A 111 9.14 5.36 -4.54
CA GLU A 111 9.69 4.09 -5.00
C GLU A 111 11.16 3.92 -4.65
N GLU A 112 11.99 4.92 -4.90
CA GLU A 112 13.41 4.89 -4.53
C GLU A 112 13.58 4.71 -3.01
N TRP A 113 12.75 5.38 -2.22
CA TRP A 113 12.73 5.18 -0.78
C TRP A 113 12.30 3.77 -0.37
N THR A 114 11.23 3.23 -0.96
CA THR A 114 10.74 1.86 -0.67
C THR A 114 11.75 0.80 -1.14
N GLY A 115 12.54 1.10 -2.17
CA GLY A 115 13.68 0.31 -2.64
C GLY A 115 14.96 0.48 -1.80
N CYS A 116 14.92 1.25 -0.72
CA CYS A 116 16.06 1.56 0.16
C CYS A 116 17.21 2.31 -0.54
N HIS A 117 16.91 3.07 -1.58
CA HIS A 117 17.87 3.92 -2.29
C HIS A 117 18.00 5.33 -1.70
N MET A 118 17.10 5.72 -0.79
CA MET A 118 17.10 7.04 -0.14
C MET A 118 16.77 6.97 1.35
N GLU A 119 17.33 7.89 2.13
CA GLU A 119 17.03 8.08 3.55
C GLU A 119 15.84 9.03 3.76
N GLY A 120 15.23 8.98 4.95
CA GLY A 120 14.12 9.85 5.37
C GLY A 120 12.78 9.12 5.36
N GLU A 121 11.70 9.83 5.05
CA GLU A 121 10.35 9.28 4.89
C GLU A 121 9.67 9.94 3.68
N SER A 122 9.27 9.14 2.69
CA SER A 122 8.66 9.61 1.44
C SER A 122 7.14 9.36 1.38
N TRP A 123 6.53 9.01 2.51
CA TRP A 123 5.11 8.67 2.59
C TRP A 123 4.56 8.94 3.99
N LEU A 124 3.23 8.92 4.11
CA LEU A 124 2.53 9.06 5.37
C LEU A 124 1.28 8.19 5.34
N VAL A 125 1.12 7.33 6.35
CA VAL A 125 -0.12 6.61 6.63
C VAL A 125 -0.69 7.04 7.97
N ARG A 126 -2.01 7.19 8.04
CA ARG A 126 -2.69 7.59 9.27
C ARG A 126 -4.16 7.25 9.29
N LYS A 127 -4.72 7.25 10.51
CA LYS A 127 -6.16 7.30 10.78
C LYS A 127 -6.52 8.71 11.24
N VAL A 128 -7.52 9.34 10.62
CA VAL A 128 -8.00 10.68 10.99
C VAL A 128 -9.51 10.63 11.16
N HIS A 129 -10.01 11.18 12.27
CA HIS A 129 -11.43 11.20 12.58
C HIS A 129 -12.02 12.60 12.38
N PHE A 130 -13.09 12.75 11.62
CA PHE A 130 -13.83 13.99 11.32
C PHE A 130 -15.17 14.06 12.04
N ALA A 131 -15.52 15.27 12.50
CA ALA A 131 -16.82 15.51 13.12
C ALA A 131 -17.95 15.23 12.13
N ALA A 132 -19.08 14.72 12.63
CA ALA A 132 -20.24 14.36 11.80
C ALA A 132 -20.84 15.53 10.99
N ASP A 133 -20.65 16.77 11.45
CA ASP A 133 -21.08 17.98 10.76
C ASP A 133 -20.01 18.56 9.81
N GLY A 134 -18.84 17.92 9.70
CA GLY A 134 -17.74 18.33 8.83
C GLY A 134 -17.07 19.65 9.22
N ARG A 135 -17.39 20.21 10.40
CA ARG A 135 -16.93 21.56 10.81
C ARG A 135 -15.42 21.70 10.97
N ASP A 136 -14.72 20.57 11.04
CA ASP A 136 -13.29 20.48 11.27
C ASP A 136 -12.51 20.04 10.03
N VAL A 137 -13.16 20.05 8.86
CA VAL A 137 -12.54 19.88 7.54
C VAL A 137 -11.98 21.23 7.07
N GLU A 138 -10.80 21.22 6.46
CA GLU A 138 -10.17 22.40 5.87
C GLU A 138 -10.94 22.92 4.63
N ASP A 139 -10.83 24.23 4.39
CA ASP A 139 -11.46 24.92 3.26
C ASP A 139 -10.80 24.56 1.92
N ASP A 140 -11.63 24.40 0.89
CA ASP A 140 -11.24 24.11 -0.49
C ASP A 140 -10.28 25.15 -1.06
N ALA A 141 -10.42 26.41 -0.64
CA ALA A 141 -9.54 27.49 -1.08
C ALA A 141 -8.07 27.24 -0.70
N HIS A 142 -7.82 26.69 0.49
CA HIS A 142 -6.45 26.41 0.94
C HIS A 142 -5.78 25.33 0.09
N TYR A 143 -6.53 24.33 -0.39
CA TYR A 143 -5.98 23.29 -1.26
C TYR A 143 -5.53 23.83 -2.61
N ASN A 144 -6.28 24.79 -3.19
CA ASN A 144 -5.91 25.39 -4.47
C ASN A 144 -4.58 26.13 -4.39
N ASP A 145 -4.31 26.83 -3.28
CA ASP A 145 -3.04 27.53 -3.06
C ASP A 145 -1.86 26.54 -2.96
N VAL A 146 -2.03 25.43 -2.22
CA VAL A 146 -0.98 24.41 -2.11
C VAL A 146 -0.76 23.68 -3.43
N ARG A 147 -1.81 23.40 -4.19
CA ARG A 147 -1.70 22.79 -5.53
C ARG A 147 -1.00 23.73 -6.52
N ALA A 148 -1.34 25.02 -6.49
CA ALA A 148 -0.61 26.00 -7.29
C ALA A 148 0.87 26.06 -6.90
N ALA A 149 1.18 25.97 -5.59
CA ALA A 149 2.56 25.90 -5.13
C ALA A 149 3.31 24.67 -5.69
N MET A 150 2.69 23.47 -5.65
CA MET A 150 3.27 22.24 -6.25
C MET A 150 3.56 22.41 -7.75
N GLU A 151 2.68 23.08 -8.49
CA GLU A 151 2.85 23.32 -9.94
C GLU A 151 3.92 24.40 -10.24
N THR A 152 4.22 25.28 -9.27
CA THR A 152 5.21 26.38 -9.44
C THR A 152 6.59 26.09 -8.85
N GLU A 153 6.69 25.20 -7.86
CA GLU A 153 7.97 24.71 -7.31
C GLU A 153 8.66 23.71 -8.27
N ASP A 154 7.94 23.29 -9.32
CA ASP A 154 8.46 22.52 -10.43
C ASP A 154 9.19 23.46 -11.41
N ASP A 155 10.46 23.74 -11.12
CA ASP A 155 11.34 24.67 -11.86
C ASP A 155 11.67 24.21 -13.31
N GLY A 156 10.90 23.25 -13.86
CA GLY A 156 11.01 22.74 -15.22
C GLY A 156 12.00 21.58 -15.40
N GLU A 157 12.56 21.04 -14.32
CA GLU A 157 13.51 19.92 -14.36
C GLU A 157 12.96 18.61 -13.78
N GLU A 158 11.96 18.61 -12.89
CA GLU A 158 11.53 17.39 -12.17
C GLU A 158 10.00 17.31 -11.91
N GLU A 159 9.29 16.67 -12.85
CA GLU A 159 7.84 16.49 -12.86
C GLU A 159 7.30 15.80 -11.60
N VAL A 160 6.11 16.22 -11.11
CA VAL A 160 5.35 15.50 -10.08
C VAL A 160 4.23 14.71 -10.73
N ILE A 161 4.17 13.39 -10.50
CA ILE A 161 3.12 12.55 -11.07
C ILE A 161 1.76 12.88 -10.45
N ASP A 162 0.79 13.29 -11.27
CA ASP A 162 -0.60 13.49 -10.86
C ASP A 162 -1.34 12.14 -10.85
N ILE A 163 -1.78 11.70 -9.67
CA ILE A 163 -2.58 10.48 -9.50
C ILE A 163 -4.04 10.85 -9.74
N PRO A 164 -4.67 10.42 -10.86
CA PRO A 164 -6.02 10.85 -11.19
C PRO A 164 -7.02 10.37 -10.15
N GLU A 165 -8.03 11.19 -9.87
CA GLU A 165 -9.08 10.83 -8.93
C GLU A 165 -9.92 9.66 -9.47
N GLN A 166 -10.07 8.61 -8.65
CA GLN A 166 -10.99 7.50 -8.91
C GLN A 166 -11.83 7.22 -7.66
N VAL A 167 -13.15 7.20 -7.83
CA VAL A 167 -14.09 6.99 -6.73
C VAL A 167 -14.42 5.51 -6.60
N VAL A 168 -14.16 4.93 -5.43
CA VAL A 168 -14.51 3.55 -5.08
C VAL A 168 -15.84 3.52 -4.36
N SER A 169 -16.88 3.08 -5.06
CA SER A 169 -18.25 3.04 -4.53
C SER A 169 -18.48 1.91 -3.53
N THR A 170 -17.81 0.77 -3.73
CA THR A 170 -17.84 -0.42 -2.87
C THR A 170 -16.66 -1.31 -3.26
N TRP A 171 -16.50 -2.42 -2.55
CA TRP A 171 -15.48 -3.42 -2.86
C TRP A 171 -16.10 -4.79 -3.12
N LYS A 172 -15.56 -5.48 -4.12
CA LYS A 172 -15.95 -6.83 -4.50
C LYS A 172 -14.99 -7.84 -3.87
N ALA A 173 -15.54 -8.77 -3.11
CA ALA A 173 -14.77 -9.89 -2.56
C ALA A 173 -14.23 -10.77 -3.70
N GLY A 174 -12.93 -11.07 -3.63
CA GLY A 174 -12.27 -12.04 -4.49
C GLY A 174 -12.24 -13.45 -3.89
N PRO A 175 -11.58 -14.40 -4.58
CA PRO A 175 -11.30 -15.71 -4.01
C PRO A 175 -10.37 -15.59 -2.79
N PHE A 176 -10.60 -16.39 -1.76
CA PHE A 176 -9.74 -16.41 -0.57
C PHE A 176 -8.28 -16.64 -0.94
N GLU A 177 -7.40 -15.83 -0.39
CA GLU A 177 -5.96 -16.05 -0.48
C GLU A 177 -5.52 -16.93 0.70
N ARG A 178 -4.55 -17.81 0.45
CA ARG A 178 -3.87 -18.58 1.49
C ARG A 178 -2.47 -18.03 1.61
N ASP A 179 -1.96 -18.00 2.83
CA ASP A 179 -0.53 -17.82 3.02
C ASP A 179 0.20 -18.99 2.36
N VAL A 180 1.24 -18.69 1.58
CA VAL A 180 2.01 -19.69 0.82
C VAL A 180 3.43 -19.82 1.39
N GLU A 181 3.64 -19.40 2.65
CA GLU A 181 4.93 -19.56 3.37
C GLU A 181 5.52 -20.99 3.33
N ASP A 182 4.68 -22.02 3.16
CA ASP A 182 5.09 -23.44 3.16
C ASP A 182 6.08 -23.84 2.05
N LEU A 183 6.33 -22.99 1.04
CA LEU A 183 7.27 -23.29 -0.06
C LEU A 183 8.68 -22.69 0.11
N TRP A 184 8.87 -21.72 1.01
CA TRP A 184 10.14 -20.97 1.09
C TRP A 184 10.74 -20.90 2.50
N CYS A 185 9.94 -21.00 3.57
CA CYS A 185 10.47 -21.02 4.94
C CYS A 185 10.99 -22.40 5.39
N SER A 186 10.93 -23.41 4.52
CA SER A 186 11.31 -24.79 4.81
C SER A 186 12.60 -25.24 4.11
N SER A 187 13.28 -24.36 3.36
CA SER A 187 14.51 -24.71 2.62
C SER A 187 15.82 -24.46 3.38
N ASP A 188 15.77 -24.07 4.66
CA ASP A 188 16.97 -23.92 5.49
C ASP A 188 17.44 -25.24 6.14
N GLU A 189 16.88 -26.38 5.74
CA GLU A 189 17.59 -27.65 5.94
C GLU A 189 18.58 -27.84 4.77
N GLU A 190 19.83 -27.46 5.02
CA GLU A 190 21.01 -27.88 4.27
C GLU A 190 21.01 -29.42 4.16
N GLU A 191 20.36 -29.99 3.13
CA GLU A 191 20.77 -31.29 2.62
C GLU A 191 22.10 -31.08 1.89
N GLU A 192 23.21 -31.23 2.63
CA GLU A 192 24.48 -31.65 2.05
C GLU A 192 24.30 -33.03 1.39
N GLY A 193 23.70 -33.03 0.20
CA GLY A 193 23.51 -34.19 -0.65
C GLY A 193 24.44 -34.10 -1.85
N ASP A 194 25.62 -34.71 -1.72
CA ASP A 194 26.56 -34.97 -2.80
C ASP A 194 25.85 -35.76 -3.92
N GLY A 195 25.47 -35.06 -4.99
CA GLY A 195 24.64 -35.58 -6.06
C GLY A 195 24.99 -34.94 -7.39
N VAL A 196 26.09 -35.39 -7.98
CA VAL A 196 26.44 -35.12 -9.38
C VAL A 196 25.28 -35.56 -10.28
N HIS A 197 24.56 -34.60 -10.86
CA HIS A 197 23.70 -34.84 -12.02
C HIS A 197 24.05 -33.84 -13.12
N GLU A 198 24.93 -34.30 -14.02
CA GLU A 198 25.02 -33.75 -15.37
C GLU A 198 23.66 -33.96 -16.05
N SER A 199 23.07 -32.88 -16.55
CA SER A 199 21.95 -32.96 -17.50
C SER A 199 22.08 -31.81 -18.48
N GLU A 200 22.63 -32.17 -19.63
CA GLU A 200 22.63 -31.41 -20.86
C GLU A 200 21.18 -31.18 -21.34
N GLY A 201 20.90 -29.97 -21.83
CA GLY A 201 19.95 -29.70 -22.91
C GLY A 201 18.47 -30.02 -22.67
N GLY A 202 17.67 -28.99 -22.42
CA GLY A 202 16.21 -29.06 -22.54
C GLY A 202 15.52 -27.81 -22.02
N ASP A 203 15.46 -26.78 -22.86
CA ASP A 203 14.47 -25.70 -22.73
C ASP A 203 13.07 -26.31 -22.94
N GLU A 204 12.46 -26.79 -21.86
CA GLU A 204 11.01 -26.95 -21.78
C GLU A 204 10.54 -26.20 -20.53
N GLU A 205 9.85 -25.08 -20.78
CA GLU A 205 9.06 -24.32 -19.83
C GLU A 205 8.08 -25.27 -19.13
N ASN A 206 8.51 -25.86 -18.02
CA ASN A 206 7.63 -26.47 -17.04
C ASN A 206 6.92 -25.32 -16.31
N GLU A 207 5.94 -24.72 -16.97
CA GLU A 207 4.89 -23.97 -16.29
C GLU A 207 4.15 -24.97 -15.39
N ASP A 208 4.61 -25.11 -14.13
CA ASP A 208 3.83 -25.79 -13.12
C ASP A 208 2.45 -25.08 -13.06
N PRO A 209 1.33 -25.78 -13.32
CA PRO A 209 0.00 -25.19 -13.25
C PRO A 209 -0.37 -24.72 -11.84
N ARG A 210 0.45 -25.01 -10.81
CA ARG A 210 0.37 -24.43 -9.46
C ARG A 210 1.15 -23.12 -9.32
N ALA A 211 2.19 -22.92 -10.12
CA ALA A 211 2.99 -21.69 -10.16
C ALA A 211 2.36 -20.61 -11.07
N GLY A 212 1.64 -21.01 -12.12
CA GLY A 212 1.16 -20.10 -13.18
C GLY A 212 -0.03 -19.17 -12.88
N GLY A 213 -0.58 -19.15 -11.67
CA GLY A 213 -1.81 -18.36 -11.41
C GLY A 213 -1.98 -17.73 -10.02
N VAL A 214 -1.20 -18.16 -9.02
CA VAL A 214 -1.35 -17.70 -7.62
C VAL A 214 -0.23 -16.73 -7.19
N HIS A 215 0.86 -16.68 -7.95
CA HIS A 215 2.09 -15.97 -7.56
C HIS A 215 2.28 -14.63 -8.27
N ASN A 216 1.43 -14.32 -9.26
CA ASN A 216 1.48 -13.02 -9.91
C ASN A 216 0.70 -12.00 -9.07
N PRO A 217 1.32 -10.87 -8.72
CA PRO A 217 0.61 -9.83 -8.01
C PRO A 217 -0.56 -9.32 -8.83
N HIS A 218 -1.64 -8.94 -8.14
CA HIS A 218 -2.82 -8.43 -8.83
C HIS A 218 -2.47 -7.14 -9.57
N LYS A 219 -3.00 -6.98 -10.77
CA LYS A 219 -2.70 -5.82 -11.62
C LYS A 219 -3.25 -4.51 -11.05
N THR A 220 -4.23 -4.61 -10.16
CA THR A 220 -4.99 -3.49 -9.62
C THR A 220 -4.75 -3.32 -8.11
N LEU A 221 -5.25 -2.20 -7.59
CA LEU A 221 -5.46 -1.97 -6.16
C LEU A 221 -6.24 -3.14 -5.53
N LYS A 222 -5.82 -3.57 -4.34
CA LYS A 222 -6.44 -4.65 -3.55
C LYS A 222 -6.39 -4.32 -2.06
N LEU A 223 -7.48 -4.52 -1.33
CA LEU A 223 -7.45 -4.55 0.14
C LEU A 223 -7.34 -5.98 0.64
N LEU A 224 -6.55 -6.17 1.69
CA LEU A 224 -6.31 -7.44 2.36
C LEU A 224 -5.71 -8.53 1.46
N GLY A 225 -4.97 -9.40 2.11
CA GLY A 225 -4.33 -10.55 1.48
C GLY A 225 -2.97 -10.78 2.09
N TYR A 226 -2.18 -11.57 1.39
CA TYR A 226 -0.80 -11.83 1.78
C TYR A 226 0.16 -11.07 0.87
N PRO A 227 1.31 -10.60 1.41
CA PRO A 227 2.36 -10.08 0.57
C PRO A 227 2.82 -11.18 -0.38
N LEU A 228 2.72 -10.95 -1.68
CA LEU A 228 3.27 -11.85 -2.68
C LEU A 228 4.76 -11.52 -2.82
N THR A 229 5.61 -12.40 -2.33
CA THR A 229 7.07 -12.25 -2.41
C THR A 229 7.56 -12.72 -3.78
N GLY A 230 8.08 -11.79 -4.57
CA GLY A 230 8.87 -12.05 -5.77
C GLY A 230 10.34 -12.32 -5.44
N LYS A 231 11.20 -12.34 -6.47
CA LYS A 231 12.65 -12.62 -6.33
C LYS A 231 13.39 -11.65 -5.39
N TYR A 232 12.86 -10.45 -5.19
CA TYR A 232 13.32 -9.54 -4.14
C TYR A 232 12.14 -8.93 -3.38
N TYR A 233 12.39 -8.63 -2.11
CA TYR A 233 11.47 -7.96 -1.21
C TYR A 233 12.29 -6.97 -0.37
N SER A 234 12.02 -5.68 -0.56
CA SER A 234 12.69 -4.61 0.18
C SER A 234 11.72 -3.97 1.16
N THR A 235 12.23 -3.66 2.35
CA THR A 235 11.52 -2.96 3.42
C THR A 235 12.41 -1.91 4.05
N THR A 236 11.79 -0.87 4.56
CA THR A 236 12.47 0.38 4.93
C THR A 236 12.87 0.49 6.39
N SER A 237 12.75 -0.57 7.19
CA SER A 237 13.10 -0.52 8.62
C SER A 237 14.63 -0.42 8.84
N PRO A 238 15.16 0.72 9.34
CA PRO A 238 16.62 0.95 9.41
C PRO A 238 17.29 0.26 10.61
N ASN A 239 16.51 -0.22 11.56
CA ASN A 239 16.94 -0.97 12.74
C ASN A 239 15.69 -1.69 13.23
N GLY A 240 15.54 -2.98 12.88
CA GLY A 240 14.58 -3.86 13.54
C GLY A 240 14.73 -3.75 15.04
N MET A 241 14.01 -2.82 15.67
CA MET A 241 14.03 -2.63 17.10
C MET A 241 12.81 -3.35 17.65
N GLY A 242 12.93 -4.66 17.70
CA GLY A 242 12.42 -5.46 18.78
C GLY A 242 11.39 -6.50 18.39
N ASN A 243 10.47 -6.20 17.46
CA ASN A 243 9.36 -7.09 17.08
C ASN A 243 8.75 -6.59 15.75
N CYS A 244 8.42 -7.51 14.81
CA CYS A 244 8.13 -7.21 13.41
C CYS A 244 9.36 -6.60 12.66
N GLU A 245 10.50 -7.28 12.73
CA GLU A 245 11.75 -6.82 12.13
C GLU A 245 11.85 -7.28 10.67
N SER A 246 11.80 -6.33 9.74
CA SER A 246 12.10 -6.53 8.33
C SER A 246 13.46 -5.90 8.01
N GLY A 247 14.35 -6.75 7.51
CA GLY A 247 15.71 -6.43 7.07
C GLY A 247 16.29 -7.75 6.54
N ASN A 248 16.74 -7.77 5.29
CA ASN A 248 17.23 -8.93 4.53
C ASN A 248 16.79 -10.31 5.08
N GLY A 249 15.50 -10.65 4.95
CA GLY A 249 14.99 -12.01 5.21
C GLY A 249 14.49 -12.32 6.64
N GLY A 250 14.09 -11.33 7.44
CA GLY A 250 13.32 -11.59 8.68
C GLY A 250 11.97 -12.29 8.41
N PRO A 251 11.40 -13.07 9.36
CA PRO A 251 10.23 -13.91 9.09
C PRO A 251 8.97 -13.07 8.85
N HIS A 252 8.53 -13.07 7.58
CA HIS A 252 7.39 -12.33 7.04
C HIS A 252 6.03 -12.72 7.65
N CYS A 253 5.98 -13.84 8.40
CA CYS A 253 4.79 -14.40 9.06
C CYS A 253 4.06 -13.46 10.04
N ASN A 254 4.69 -12.35 10.44
CA ASN A 254 4.09 -11.36 11.34
C ASN A 254 3.48 -10.17 10.59
N TRP A 255 3.46 -10.16 9.26
CA TRP A 255 2.93 -9.07 8.46
C TRP A 255 1.78 -9.55 7.58
N ARG A 256 0.72 -8.74 7.50
CA ARG A 256 -0.36 -8.92 6.51
C ARG A 256 -0.30 -7.80 5.49
N CYS A 257 -0.63 -8.08 4.24
CA CYS A 257 -0.82 -7.03 3.23
C CYS A 257 -2.17 -6.36 3.49
N LEU A 258 -2.15 -5.12 3.97
CA LEU A 258 -3.36 -4.34 4.21
C LEU A 258 -3.88 -3.75 2.90
N ILE A 259 -2.98 -3.17 2.09
CA ILE A 259 -3.29 -2.61 0.77
C ILE A 259 -2.17 -2.99 -0.20
N GLN A 260 -2.53 -3.55 -1.34
CA GLN A 260 -1.62 -3.64 -2.49
C GLN A 260 -1.93 -2.47 -3.41
N LEU A 261 -0.94 -1.63 -3.71
CA LEU A 261 -1.11 -0.38 -4.46
C LEU A 261 -1.23 -0.63 -5.98
N GLY A 262 -0.56 -1.67 -6.51
CA GLY A 262 -0.64 -2.04 -7.92
C GLY A 262 0.70 -2.56 -8.45
N THR A 263 0.71 -3.04 -9.70
CA THR A 263 1.90 -3.63 -10.34
C THR A 263 2.24 -2.94 -11.66
N ARG A 264 3.51 -3.09 -12.06
CA ARG A 264 4.33 -2.57 -13.18
C ARG A 264 3.70 -2.28 -14.58
N VAL A 265 2.42 -2.00 -14.74
CA VAL A 265 1.79 -1.71 -16.05
C VAL A 265 0.75 -0.59 -15.88
N ASP A 266 0.27 -0.03 -17.00
CA ASP A 266 -0.66 1.10 -17.24
C ASP A 266 -1.78 1.39 -16.20
N ASP A 267 -2.04 0.47 -15.27
CA ASP A 267 -3.03 0.55 -14.20
C ASP A 267 -2.47 1.05 -12.85
N ASN A 268 -1.14 1.10 -12.63
CA ASN A 268 -0.56 1.73 -11.43
C ASN A 268 -0.40 3.24 -11.69
N PRO A 269 -1.08 4.12 -10.94
CA PRO A 269 -0.98 5.56 -11.16
C PRO A 269 0.39 6.15 -10.78
N MET A 270 1.25 5.37 -10.12
CA MET A 270 2.68 5.66 -9.97
C MET A 270 3.46 4.59 -10.73
N TYR A 271 4.24 4.99 -11.73
CA TYR A 271 5.03 4.07 -12.56
C TYR A 271 6.04 3.26 -11.74
N SER A 272 5.63 2.12 -11.17
CA SER A 272 6.49 1.36 -10.25
C SER A 272 7.26 0.23 -10.92
N ALA A 273 8.52 0.06 -10.52
CA ALA A 273 9.38 -1.06 -10.95
C ALA A 273 8.97 -2.45 -10.36
N GLY A 274 8.00 -2.48 -9.43
CA GLY A 274 7.56 -3.68 -8.70
C GLY A 274 6.16 -3.54 -8.09
N ASN A 275 5.70 -4.56 -7.37
CA ASN A 275 4.45 -4.52 -6.60
C ASN A 275 4.70 -3.82 -5.27
N ILE A 276 3.94 -2.77 -4.97
CA ILE A 276 4.07 -2.02 -3.72
C ILE A 276 2.93 -2.39 -2.78
N PHE A 277 3.26 -2.62 -1.52
CA PHE A 277 2.34 -3.00 -0.47
C PHE A 277 2.44 -2.03 0.70
N LEU A 278 1.29 -1.82 1.34
CA LEU A 278 1.21 -1.37 2.70
C LEU A 278 0.93 -2.56 3.60
N ASN A 279 1.94 -2.95 4.36
CA ASN A 279 1.84 -4.01 5.34
C ASN A 279 1.43 -3.49 6.70
N GLN A 280 0.75 -4.34 7.46
CA GLN A 280 0.41 -4.11 8.87
C GLN A 280 0.98 -5.26 9.72
N CYS A 281 1.66 -4.91 10.80
CA CYS A 281 2.18 -5.89 11.74
C CYS A 281 1.01 -6.55 12.48
N ILE A 282 0.95 -7.88 12.46
CA ILE A 282 -0.11 -8.69 13.08
C ILE A 282 -0.09 -8.53 14.61
N GLN A 283 1.10 -8.36 15.20
CA GLN A 283 1.29 -8.19 16.64
C GLN A 283 1.07 -6.74 17.10
N HIS A 284 1.33 -5.77 16.22
CA HIS A 284 1.22 -4.33 16.48
C HIS A 284 0.35 -3.68 15.38
N PRO A 285 -0.99 -3.74 15.49
CA PRO A 285 -1.89 -3.30 14.41
C PRO A 285 -1.79 -1.82 14.01
N ASP A 286 -1.18 -0.98 14.84
CA ASP A 286 -0.92 0.43 14.50
C ASP A 286 0.46 0.64 13.85
N SER A 287 1.25 -0.42 13.65
CA SER A 287 2.53 -0.38 12.94
C SER A 287 2.37 -0.79 11.48
N PHE A 288 2.75 0.12 10.60
CA PHE A 288 2.64 -0.03 9.15
C PHE A 288 4.01 0.06 8.49
N GLU A 289 4.16 -0.64 7.37
CA GLU A 289 5.39 -0.62 6.59
C GLU A 289 5.05 -0.61 5.09
N SER A 290 5.73 0.26 4.34
CA SER A 290 5.76 0.14 2.88
C SER A 290 6.77 -0.94 2.50
N ALA A 291 6.37 -1.83 1.60
CA ALA A 291 7.26 -2.82 1.02
C ALA A 291 7.13 -2.82 -0.49
N ILE A 292 8.23 -3.12 -1.17
CA ILE A 292 8.23 -3.38 -2.61
C ILE A 292 8.72 -4.80 -2.85
N SER A 293 8.04 -5.50 -3.75
CA SER A 293 8.50 -6.78 -4.24
C SER A 293 8.59 -6.81 -5.76
N GLY A 294 9.60 -7.46 -6.31
CA GLY A 294 9.75 -7.50 -7.76
C GLY A 294 10.43 -8.73 -8.37
N THR A 295 10.40 -8.68 -9.70
CA THR A 295 10.72 -9.72 -10.70
C THR A 295 10.13 -11.09 -10.42
N TRP A 296 8.87 -11.25 -10.84
CA TRP A 296 8.23 -12.51 -11.24
C TRP A 296 8.89 -12.95 -12.55
#